data_AF-A0A1V4MNB4-F1
#
_entry.id   AF-A0A1V4MNB4-F1
#
_cell.length_a   1.000
_cell.length_b   1.000
_cell.length_c   1.000
_cell.angle_alpha   90.00
_cell.angle_beta   90.00
_cell.angle_gamma   90.00
#
_symmetry.space_group_name_H-M   'P 1'
#
loop_
_entity.id
_entity.type
_entity.pdbx_description
1 polymer ?
#
loop_
_entity_poly.entity_id
_entity_poly.type
_entity_poly.pdbx_seq_one_letter_code
_entity_poly.pdbx_strand_id
1 'polypeptide(L)'
;MDLVSKRGYSFIEAEQEIIGTNHAELGGEIASLWSFPGEIRDAITYHHRPDLMENGEDGLPWIIYLADQACMMMGIGGGADSLAYRGLKEVVNKFDLRQRDFEKSIVLLLKDLDKAKDLLDLVKNE
;
A
#
# COMPACT_ATOMS: atom_id res chain seq x y z
N MET A 1 -17.52 -12.36 0.14
CA MET A 1 -16.45 -13.38 0.08
C MET A 1 -16.52 -14.25 -1.17
N ASP A 2 -17.71 -14.60 -1.70
CA ASP A 2 -17.80 -15.46 -2.90
C ASP A 2 -17.07 -14.92 -4.14
N LEU A 3 -17.10 -13.60 -4.39
CA LEU A 3 -16.34 -12.99 -5.50
C LEU A 3 -14.84 -13.27 -5.39
N VAL A 4 -14.26 -13.03 -4.23
CA VAL A 4 -12.82 -13.26 -3.98
C VAL A 4 -12.49 -14.76 -3.98
N SER A 5 -13.21 -15.54 -3.16
CA SER A 5 -12.88 -16.96 -2.92
C SER A 5 -13.25 -17.92 -4.05
N LYS A 6 -14.24 -17.60 -4.89
CA LYS A 6 -14.74 -18.50 -5.95
C LYS A 6 -14.63 -17.94 -7.34
N ARG A 7 -14.57 -16.62 -7.50
CA ARG A 7 -14.51 -15.96 -8.81
C ARG A 7 -13.18 -15.28 -9.11
N GLY A 8 -12.22 -15.35 -8.18
CA GLY A 8 -10.87 -14.84 -8.38
C GLY A 8 -10.78 -13.32 -8.46
N TYR A 9 -11.77 -12.60 -7.93
CA TYR A 9 -11.67 -11.15 -7.77
C TYR A 9 -10.62 -10.83 -6.71
N SER A 10 -9.87 -9.76 -6.93
CA SER A 10 -9.21 -9.07 -5.83
C SER A 10 -10.23 -8.42 -4.89
N PHE A 11 -9.81 -8.10 -3.68
CA PHE A 11 -10.60 -7.34 -2.72
C PHE A 11 -11.02 -5.98 -3.30
N ILE A 12 -10.11 -5.29 -3.99
CA ILE A 12 -10.41 -4.01 -4.66
C ILE A 12 -11.51 -4.20 -5.71
N GLU A 13 -11.39 -5.21 -6.57
CA GLU A 13 -12.43 -5.51 -7.58
C GLU A 13 -13.76 -5.90 -6.91
N ALA A 14 -13.72 -6.65 -5.81
CA ALA A 14 -14.92 -7.06 -5.09
C ALA A 14 -15.60 -5.87 -4.38
N GLU A 15 -14.84 -4.93 -3.82
CA GLU A 15 -15.34 -3.68 -3.26
C GLU A 15 -16.01 -2.85 -4.35
N GLN A 16 -15.33 -2.67 -5.49
CA GLN A 16 -15.85 -1.94 -6.62
C GLN A 16 -17.18 -2.52 -7.13
N GLU A 17 -17.27 -3.84 -7.27
CA GLU A 17 -18.47 -4.54 -7.77
C GLU A 17 -19.66 -4.44 -6.80
N ILE A 18 -19.41 -4.53 -5.48
CA ILE A 18 -20.49 -4.60 -4.49
C ILE A 18 -20.92 -3.21 -4.00
N ILE A 19 -19.95 -2.32 -3.77
CA ILE A 19 -20.14 -1.02 -3.12
C ILE A 19 -20.19 0.11 -4.16
N GLY A 20 -19.53 -0.07 -5.31
CA GLY A 20 -19.41 0.97 -6.35
C GLY A 20 -18.19 1.88 -6.19
N THR A 21 -17.33 1.60 -5.19
CA THR A 21 -16.01 2.22 -4.99
C THR A 21 -15.14 1.25 -4.20
N ASN A 22 -13.82 1.47 -4.17
CA ASN A 22 -12.89 0.71 -3.33
C ASN A 22 -12.33 1.56 -2.18
N HIS A 23 -11.67 0.90 -1.22
CA HIS A 23 -11.17 1.59 -0.02
C HIS A 23 -10.10 2.66 -0.33
N ALA A 24 -9.31 2.49 -1.38
CA ALA A 24 -8.26 3.44 -1.74
C ALA A 24 -8.88 4.73 -2.30
N GLU A 25 -9.82 4.61 -3.23
CA GLU A 25 -10.62 5.73 -3.76
C GLU A 25 -11.36 6.47 -2.65
N LEU A 26 -12.08 5.74 -1.80
CA LEU A 26 -12.81 6.34 -0.69
C LEU A 26 -11.87 7.07 0.29
N GLY A 27 -10.69 6.50 0.57
CA GLY A 27 -9.67 7.13 1.39
C GLY A 27 -9.17 8.45 0.80
N GLY A 28 -8.96 8.49 -0.52
CA GLY A 28 -8.61 9.70 -1.26
C GLY A 28 -9.68 10.78 -1.15
N GLU A 29 -10.95 10.42 -1.32
CA GLU A 29 -12.07 11.37 -1.18
C GLU A 29 -12.17 11.92 0.25
N ILE A 30 -12.02 11.07 1.27
CA ILE A 30 -11.97 11.52 2.67
C ILE A 30 -10.80 12.50 2.88
N ALA A 31 -9.61 12.18 2.35
CA ALA A 31 -8.45 13.05 2.48
C ALA A 31 -8.67 14.41 1.79
N SER A 32 -9.37 14.43 0.66
CA SER A 32 -9.80 15.64 -0.03
C SER A 32 -10.75 16.48 0.83
N LEU A 33 -11.76 15.84 1.46
CA LEU A 33 -12.71 16.50 2.35
C LEU A 33 -12.02 17.13 3.57
N TRP A 34 -10.94 16.51 4.07
CA TRP A 34 -10.13 17.05 5.16
C TRP A 34 -9.08 18.07 4.70
N SER A 35 -9.06 18.42 3.42
CA SER A 35 -8.14 19.40 2.82
C SER A 35 -6.66 19.01 2.94
N PHE A 36 -6.34 17.71 2.85
CA PHE A 36 -4.94 17.29 2.74
C PHE A 36 -4.30 17.73 1.41
N PRO A 37 -2.97 17.90 1.37
CA PRO A 37 -2.23 18.14 0.14
C PRO A 37 -2.51 17.08 -0.94
N GLY A 38 -2.47 17.52 -2.21
CA GLY A 38 -2.72 16.65 -3.37
C GLY A 38 -1.83 15.41 -3.39
N GLU A 39 -0.54 15.54 -3.07
CA GLU A 39 0.41 14.42 -3.01
C GLU A 39 -0.01 13.34 -1.99
N ILE A 40 -0.54 13.73 -0.83
CA ILE A 40 -1.04 12.78 0.19
C ILE A 40 -2.32 12.12 -0.30
N ARG A 41 -3.23 12.91 -0.89
CA ARG A 41 -4.46 12.37 -1.47
C ARG A 41 -4.15 11.34 -2.55
N ASP A 42 -3.25 11.67 -3.47
CA ASP A 42 -2.89 10.81 -4.59
C ASP A 42 -2.15 9.55 -4.10
N ALA A 43 -1.30 9.67 -3.07
CA ALA A 43 -0.69 8.52 -2.42
C ALA A 43 -1.73 7.57 -1.81
N ILE A 44 -2.77 8.10 -1.17
CA ILE A 44 -3.86 7.29 -0.62
C ILE A 44 -4.69 6.67 -1.74
N THR A 45 -5.07 7.43 -2.78
CA THR A 45 -5.92 6.92 -3.86
C THR A 45 -5.23 5.82 -4.67
N TYR A 46 -3.94 5.97 -4.96
CA TYR A 46 -3.24 5.15 -5.94
C TYR A 46 -2.24 4.15 -5.35
N HIS A 47 -2.15 3.98 -4.03
CA HIS A 47 -1.13 3.11 -3.42
C HIS A 47 -1.15 1.65 -3.89
N HIS A 48 -2.28 1.12 -4.40
CA HIS A 48 -2.35 -0.21 -4.97
C HIS A 48 -2.12 -0.25 -6.49
N ARG A 49 -2.34 0.87 -7.20
CA ARG A 49 -2.27 1.00 -8.66
C ARG A 49 -1.67 2.35 -9.07
N PRO A 50 -0.40 2.62 -8.71
CA PRO A 50 0.27 3.89 -9.05
C PRO A 50 0.47 4.05 -10.56
N ASP A 51 0.32 2.97 -11.34
CA ASP A 51 0.33 2.95 -12.80
C ASP A 51 -0.88 3.62 -13.44
N LEU A 52 -1.97 3.84 -12.70
CA LEU A 52 -3.18 4.51 -13.20
C LEU A 52 -3.10 6.05 -13.13
N MET A 53 -2.04 6.61 -12.56
CA MET A 53 -1.87 8.06 -12.50
C MET A 53 -1.54 8.63 -13.88
N GLU A 54 -2.30 9.64 -14.32
CA GLU A 54 -2.08 10.31 -15.61
C GLU A 54 -0.71 11.00 -15.68
N ASN A 55 -0.29 11.61 -14.57
CA ASN A 55 1.02 12.26 -14.44
C ASN A 55 1.90 11.40 -13.53
N GLY A 56 2.52 10.37 -14.08
CA GLY A 56 3.45 9.47 -13.38
C GLY A 56 4.72 10.13 -12.83
N GLU A 57 4.75 11.45 -12.68
CA GLU A 57 5.83 12.21 -12.06
C GLU A 57 5.83 12.05 -10.54
N ASP A 58 4.66 11.99 -9.89
CA ASP A 58 4.61 11.87 -8.42
C ASP A 58 5.22 10.54 -7.97
N GLY A 59 6.29 10.65 -7.19
CA GLY A 59 7.02 9.52 -6.66
C GLY A 59 6.35 8.91 -5.43
N LEU A 60 5.56 9.68 -4.69
CA LEU A 60 5.06 9.25 -3.40
C LEU A 60 4.14 8.01 -3.50
N PRO A 61 3.15 7.94 -4.42
CA PRO A 61 2.29 6.77 -4.56
C PRO A 61 3.09 5.50 -4.92
N TRP A 62 4.14 5.63 -5.73
CA TRP A 62 5.03 4.53 -6.07
C TRP A 62 5.86 4.06 -4.87
N ILE A 63 6.34 4.98 -4.02
CA ILE A 63 7.07 4.62 -2.78
C ILE A 63 6.14 3.92 -1.79
N ILE A 64 4.92 4.42 -1.62
CA ILE A 64 3.92 3.78 -0.74
C ILE A 64 3.56 2.40 -1.27
N TYR A 65 3.36 2.25 -2.58
CA TYR A 65 3.16 0.94 -3.22
C TYR A 65 4.30 -0.03 -2.87
N LEU A 66 5.57 0.39 -3.00
CA LEU A 66 6.72 -0.45 -2.68
C LEU A 66 6.77 -0.83 -1.19
N ALA A 67 6.43 0.10 -0.30
CA ALA A 67 6.36 -0.16 1.13
C ALA A 67 5.25 -1.17 1.48
N ASP A 68 4.09 -1.05 0.83
CA ASP A 68 2.97 -2.00 0.98
C ASP A 68 3.37 -3.41 0.48
N GLN A 69 4.03 -3.50 -0.68
CA GLN A 69 4.57 -4.79 -1.15
C GLN A 69 5.58 -5.39 -0.17
N ALA A 70 6.44 -4.57 0.44
CA ALA A 70 7.39 -5.05 1.46
C ALA A 70 6.67 -5.66 2.67
N CYS A 71 5.65 -4.98 3.20
CA CYS A 71 4.82 -5.49 4.29
C CYS A 71 4.16 -6.82 3.91
N MET A 72 3.57 -6.92 2.71
CA MET A 72 2.95 -8.16 2.24
C MET A 72 3.95 -9.30 2.06
N MET A 73 5.16 -9.05 1.52
CA MET A 73 6.23 -10.04 1.43
C MET A 73 6.66 -10.56 2.82
N MET A 74 6.53 -9.74 3.85
CA MET A 74 6.80 -10.11 5.24
C MET A 74 5.62 -10.80 5.94
N GLY A 75 4.49 -10.98 5.25
CA GLY A 75 3.26 -11.55 5.81
C GLY A 75 2.49 -10.59 6.73
N ILE A 76 2.74 -9.28 6.64
CA ILE A 76 2.07 -8.25 7.43
C ILE A 76 0.92 -7.68 6.61
N GLY A 77 -0.31 -7.72 7.16
CA GLY A 77 -1.46 -7.02 6.56
C GLY A 77 -2.02 -7.65 5.29
N GLY A 78 -1.86 -8.96 5.09
CA GLY A 78 -2.29 -9.65 3.86
C GLY A 78 -3.72 -10.20 3.85
N GLY A 79 -4.36 -10.11 2.67
CA GLY A 79 -5.61 -10.80 2.30
C GLY A 79 -5.36 -11.86 1.22
N ALA A 80 -6.40 -12.23 0.44
CA ALA A 80 -6.27 -13.21 -0.65
C ALA A 80 -5.36 -12.76 -1.80
N ASP A 81 -5.04 -11.47 -1.88
CA ASP A 81 -4.36 -10.84 -3.03
C ASP A 81 -2.85 -10.63 -2.83
N SER A 82 -2.31 -11.02 -1.67
CA SER A 82 -0.97 -10.62 -1.21
C SER A 82 0.20 -11.14 -2.04
N LEU A 83 -0.05 -11.90 -3.11
CA LEU A 83 0.97 -12.47 -4.00
C LEU A 83 0.93 -11.93 -5.44
N ALA A 84 0.09 -10.93 -5.75
CA ALA A 84 -0.04 -10.45 -7.11
C ALA A 84 1.21 -9.64 -7.59
N TYR A 85 1.97 -9.02 -6.68
CA TYR A 85 3.26 -8.32 -6.89
C TYR A 85 3.37 -7.49 -8.19
N ARG A 86 2.29 -6.78 -8.58
CA ARG A 86 2.19 -6.07 -9.86
C ARG A 86 2.76 -4.65 -9.78
N GLY A 87 3.95 -4.40 -10.33
CA GLY A 87 4.54 -3.05 -10.36
C GLY A 87 5.93 -2.93 -9.74
N LEU A 88 6.49 -4.03 -9.22
CA LEU A 88 7.79 -4.01 -8.55
C LEU A 88 8.94 -3.60 -9.48
N LYS A 89 8.87 -3.97 -10.77
CA LYS A 89 9.91 -3.62 -11.75
C LYS A 89 9.86 -2.13 -12.10
N GLU A 90 8.66 -1.60 -12.26
CA GLU A 90 8.37 -0.22 -12.61
C GLU A 90 8.87 0.72 -11.52
N VAL A 91 8.57 0.42 -10.26
CA VAL A 91 9.04 1.23 -9.12
C VAL A 91 10.55 1.15 -8.95
N VAL A 92 11.14 -0.04 -9.09
CA VAL A 92 12.59 -0.24 -9.01
C VAL A 92 13.31 0.60 -10.06
N ASN A 93 12.81 0.61 -11.30
CA ASN A 93 13.38 1.41 -12.38
C ASN A 93 13.16 2.91 -12.16
N LYS A 94 11.97 3.32 -11.69
CA LYS A 94 11.65 4.75 -11.46
C LYS A 94 12.59 5.40 -10.45
N PHE A 95 13.03 4.65 -9.44
CA PHE A 95 13.89 5.17 -8.37
C PHE A 95 15.34 4.67 -8.42
N ASP A 96 15.75 3.98 -9.49
CA ASP A 96 17.08 3.37 -9.63
C ASP A 96 17.48 2.53 -8.40
N LEU A 97 16.52 1.78 -7.86
CA LEU A 97 16.74 0.98 -6.66
C LEU A 97 17.46 -0.31 -7.02
N ARG A 98 18.47 -0.68 -6.23
CA ARG A 98 19.02 -2.04 -6.33
C ARG A 98 18.24 -2.92 -5.36
N GLN A 99 18.22 -4.23 -5.64
CA GLN A 99 17.66 -5.24 -4.74
C GLN A 99 18.16 -5.08 -3.29
N ARG A 100 19.46 -4.76 -3.14
CA ARG A 100 20.13 -4.55 -1.84
C ARG A 100 19.53 -3.37 -1.05
N ASP A 101 19.04 -2.35 -1.75
CA ASP A 101 18.48 -1.16 -1.13
C ASP A 101 17.08 -1.51 -0.58
N PHE A 102 16.28 -2.28 -1.32
CA PHE A 102 14.99 -2.80 -0.85
C PHE A 102 15.14 -3.77 0.33
N GLU A 103 16.07 -4.73 0.26
CA GLU A 103 16.36 -5.67 1.35
C GLU A 103 16.78 -4.94 2.64
N LYS A 104 17.59 -3.89 2.52
CA LYS A 104 17.95 -3.05 3.68
C LYS A 104 16.73 -2.35 4.28
N SER A 105 15.82 -1.82 3.46
CA SER A 105 14.59 -1.20 3.94
C SER A 105 13.71 -2.18 4.72
N ILE A 106 13.60 -3.43 4.27
CA ILE A 106 12.89 -4.50 5.01
C ILE A 106 13.55 -4.77 6.37
N VAL A 107 14.88 -4.85 6.42
CA VAL A 107 15.62 -5.05 7.68
C VAL A 107 15.43 -3.88 8.64
N LEU A 108 15.39 -2.64 8.14
CA LEU A 108 15.12 -1.45 8.94
C LEU A 108 13.68 -1.46 9.47
N LEU A 109 12.69 -1.78 8.62
CA LEU A 109 11.29 -1.89 9.01
C LEU A 109 11.10 -2.90 10.15
N LEU A 110 11.72 -4.09 10.08
CA LEU A 110 11.66 -5.08 11.16
C LEU A 110 12.16 -4.54 12.50
N LYS A 111 13.27 -3.80 12.48
CA LYS A 111 13.84 -3.19 13.69
C LYS A 111 12.94 -2.10 14.25
N ASP A 112 12.34 -1.29 13.39
CA ASP A 112 11.49 -0.19 13.83
C ASP A 112 10.10 -0.68 14.29
N LEU A 113 9.58 -1.76 13.71
CA LEU A 113 8.38 -2.45 14.22
C LEU A 113 8.59 -3.01 15.64
N ASP A 114 9.79 -3.51 15.95
CA ASP A 114 10.12 -3.99 17.29
C ASP A 114 10.07 -2.85 18.32
N LYS A 115 10.72 -1.72 18.02
CA LYS A 115 10.64 -0.50 18.86
C LYS A 115 9.22 0.04 18.99
N ALA A 116 8.43 -0.03 17.91
CA ALA A 116 7.04 0.44 17.93
C ALA A 116 6.16 -0.41 18.85
N LYS A 117 6.43 -1.71 18.99
CA LYS A 117 5.72 -2.57 19.96
C LYS A 117 5.99 -2.13 21.39
N ASP A 118 7.24 -1.81 21.73
CA ASP A 118 7.58 -1.28 23.06
C ASP A 118 6.75 -0.03 23.38
N LEU A 119 6.56 0.87 22.40
CA LEU A 119 5.72 2.05 22.54
C LEU A 119 4.23 1.72 22.71
N LEU A 120 3.69 0.80 21.90
CA LEU A 120 2.28 0.41 21.98
C LEU A 120 1.94 -0.34 23.27
N ASP A 121 2.87 -1.13 23.80
CA ASP A 121 2.71 -1.84 25.06
C ASP A 121 2.79 -0.88 26.27
N LEU A 122 3.50 0.24 26.16
CA LEU A 122 3.42 1.33 27.15
C LEU A 122 2.01 1.96 27.19
N VAL A 123 1.40 2.19 26.03
CA VAL A 123 0.06 2.81 25.93
C VAL A 123 -1.06 1.87 26.38
N LYS A 124 -0.89 0.55 26.25
CA LYS A 124 -1.87 -0.46 26.71
C LYS A 124 -1.86 -0.70 28.23
N ASN A 125 -0.85 -0.19 28.93
CA ASN A 125 -0.70 -0.36 30.38
C ASN A 125 -1.15 0.88 31.18
N GLU A 126 -1.85 1.83 30.53
CA GLU A 126 -2.63 2.92 31.16
C GLU A 126 -4.13 2.65 31.05
#